data_AF-A0A1W9YMG5-F1
#
_entry.id   AF-A0A1W9YMG5-F1
#
_cell.length_a   1.000
_cell.length_b   1.000
_cell.length_c   1.000
_cell.angle_alpha   90.00
_cell.angle_beta   90.00
_cell.angle_gamma   90.00
#
_symmetry.space_group_name_H-M   'P 1'
#
loop_
_entity.id
_entity.type
_entity.pdbx_description
1 polymer ?
#
loop_
_entity_poly.entity_id
_entity_poly.type
_entity_poly.pdbx_seq_one_letter_code
_entity_poly.pdbx_strand_id
1 'polypeptide(L)' 'LFAQSMDRSGYARGTLALAEGLSAPVPTPDPRPLIGMDDMGMGGMDHGAMGHGAATRPASEMDHSKMSGMDMNGMD' A
#
# COMPACT_ATOMS: atom_id res chain seq x y z
N LEU A 1 -11.17 24.26 20.54
CA LEU A 1 -11.37 23.63 19.21
C LEU A 1 -10.14 22.79 18.88
N PHE A 2 -10.34 21.61 18.30
CA PHE A 2 -9.27 20.70 17.91
C PHE A 2 -9.61 20.10 16.55
N ALA A 3 -8.64 20.06 15.64
CA ALA A 3 -8.81 19.48 14.31
C ALA A 3 -7.55 18.71 13.93
N GLN A 4 -7.69 17.40 13.69
CA GLN A 4 -6.59 16.54 13.25
C GLN A 4 -6.63 16.38 11.72
N SER A 5 -5.45 16.28 11.10
CA SER A 5 -5.34 16.00 9.66
C SER A 5 -5.88 14.60 9.33
N MET A 6 -6.38 14.42 8.10
CA MET A 6 -6.94 13.13 7.66
C MET A 6 -5.92 11.99 7.74
N ASP A 7 -4.68 12.25 7.33
CA ASP A 7 -3.54 11.32 7.36
C ASP A 7 -2.95 11.12 8.77
N ARG A 8 -3.53 11.76 9.80
CA ARG A 8 -3.13 11.66 11.21
C ARG A 8 -1.68 12.06 11.49
N SER A 9 -1.08 12.87 10.62
CA SER A 9 0.31 13.36 10.78
C SER A 9 0.42 14.63 11.62
N GLY A 10 -0.67 15.37 11.83
CA GLY A 10 -0.67 16.59 12.64
C GLY A 10 -2.06 17.07 13.06
N TYR A 11 -2.11 18.18 13.79
CA TYR A 11 -3.35 18.81 14.21
C TYR A 11 -3.19 20.33 14.38
N ALA A 12 -4.30 21.05 14.28
CA ALA A 12 -4.44 22.43 14.71
C ALA A 12 -5.28 22.49 15.99
N ARG A 13 -4.91 23.37 16.93
CA ARG A 13 -5.71 23.64 18.13
C ARG A 13 -5.92 25.14 18.30
N GLY A 14 -7.11 25.51 18.73
CA GLY A 14 -7.46 26.87 19.12
C GLY A 14 -8.17 26.88 20.46
N THR A 15 -7.83 27.82 21.33
CA THR A 15 -8.48 28.01 22.63
C THR A 15 -9.34 29.26 22.60
N LEU A 16 -10.65 29.10 22.84
CA LEU A 16 -11.54 30.20 23.18
C LEU A 16 -11.59 30.29 24.70
N ALA A 17 -11.05 31.36 25.26
CA ALA A 17 -10.96 31.57 26.70
C ALA A 17 -11.41 32.98 27.11
N LEU A 18 -11.90 33.10 28.35
CA LEU A 18 -12.34 34.37 28.93
C LEU A 18 -11.17 35.23 29.46
N ALA A 19 -10.00 34.63 29.64
CA ALA A 19 -8.80 35.29 30.12
C ALA A 19 -7.55 34.60 29.55
N GLU A 20 -6.43 35.33 29.51
CA GLU A 20 -5.16 34.79 29.06
C GLU A 20 -4.61 33.71 30.00
N GLY A 21 -3.77 32.82 29.45
CA GLY A 21 -3.15 31.74 30.19
C GLY A 21 -4.02 30.49 30.38
N LEU A 22 -5.31 30.55 30.06
CA LEU A 22 -6.18 29.37 30.07
C LEU A 22 -5.95 28.51 28.82
N SER A 23 -5.72 27.21 29.02
CA SER A 23 -5.63 26.22 27.96
C SER A 23 -6.36 24.96 28.34
N ALA A 24 -7.09 24.38 27.39
CA ALA A 24 -7.61 23.03 27.53
C ALA A 24 -6.48 22.00 27.28
N PRO A 25 -6.59 20.78 27.84
CA PRO A 25 -5.73 19.65 27.47
C PRO A 25 -5.81 19.33 25.97
N VAL A 26 -4.73 18.82 25.41
CA VAL A 26 -4.71 18.34 24.03
C VAL A 26 -5.19 16.88 24.01
N PRO A 27 -6.21 16.55 23.19
CA PRO A 27 -6.59 15.15 22.96
C PRO A 27 -5.43 14.34 22.38
N THR A 28 -5.33 13.06 22.74
CA THR A 28 -4.37 12.16 22.10
C THR A 28 -4.72 12.00 20.62
N PRO A 29 -3.76 12.16 19.69
CA PRO A 29 -3.99 11.94 18.27
C PRO A 29 -4.49 10.51 17.98
N ASP A 30 -5.45 10.37 17.06
CA ASP A 30 -5.89 9.05 16.59
C ASP A 30 -4.72 8.29 15.93
N PRO A 31 -4.71 6.94 15.99
CA PRO A 31 -3.73 6.14 15.26
C PRO A 31 -3.89 6.33 13.75
N ARG A 32 -2.79 6.17 13.01
CA ARG A 32 -2.83 6.18 11.55
C ARG A 32 -3.67 5.00 11.06
N PRO A 33 -4.58 5.21 10.10
CA PRO A 33 -5.25 4.09 9.45
C PRO A 33 -4.21 3.24 8.74
N LEU A 34 -4.22 1.95 9.01
CA LEU A 34 -3.44 0.96 8.28
C LEU A 34 -4.34 0.38 7.20
N ILE A 35 -3.81 0.26 5.99
CA ILE A 35 -4.50 -0.39 4.87
C ILE A 35 -3.84 -1.76 4.63
N GLY A 36 -4.60 -2.82 4.85
CA GLY A 36 -4.17 -4.19 4.61
C GLY A 36 -4.47 -4.66 3.19
N MET A 37 -3.98 -5.86 2.84
CA MET A 37 -4.32 -6.51 1.56
C MET A 37 -5.84 -6.77 1.42
N ASP A 38 -6.49 -7.06 2.54
CA ASP A 38 -7.93 -7.30 2.60
C ASP A 38 -8.74 -6.04 2.26
N ASP A 39 -8.33 -4.88 2.79
CA ASP A 39 -8.96 -3.59 2.52
C ASP A 39 -8.82 -3.15 1.05
N MET A 40 -7.79 -3.67 0.36
CA MET A 40 -7.55 -3.48 -1.07
C MET A 40 -8.31 -4.48 -1.96
N GLY A 41 -9.15 -5.35 -1.39
CA GLY A 41 -9.92 -6.36 -2.12
C GLY A 41 -9.11 -7.61 -2.50
N MET A 42 -7.88 -7.73 -2.00
CA MET A 42 -6.97 -8.84 -2.31
C MET A 42 -6.95 -9.95 -1.25
N GLY A 43 -7.70 -9.79 -0.15
CA GLY A 43 -7.72 -10.72 0.98
C GLY A 43 -8.28 -12.12 0.72
N GLY A 44 -8.87 -12.33 -0.46
CA GLY A 44 -9.38 -13.64 -0.91
C GLY A 44 -8.48 -14.37 -1.91
N MET A 45 -7.34 -13.79 -2.29
CA MET A 45 -6.41 -14.46 -3.21
C MET A 45 -5.61 -15.53 -2.46
N ASP A 46 -6.16 -16.74 -2.40
CA ASP A 46 -5.40 -17.93 -1.98
C ASP A 46 -4.24 -18.14 -2.96
N HIS A 47 -3.02 -17.79 -2.52
CA HIS A 47 -1.78 -18.02 -3.26
C HIS A 47 -1.52 -19.51 -3.55
N GLY A 48 -2.26 -20.44 -2.93
CA GLY A 48 -2.22 -21.87 -3.26
C GLY A 48 -3.06 -22.27 -4.48
N ALA A 49 -4.03 -21.45 -4.89
CA ALA A 49 -4.92 -21.75 -6.02
C ALA A 49 -4.38 -21.25 -7.37
N MET A 50 -3.31 -20.43 -7.38
CA MET A 50 -2.45 -20.29 -8.56
C MET A 50 -1.66 -21.58 -8.73
N GLY A 51 -2.36 -22.62 -9.16
CA GLY A 51 -1.81 -23.94 -9.36
C GLY A 51 -0.54 -23.87 -10.18
N HIS A 52 0.55 -24.40 -9.62
CA HIS A 52 1.70 -24.92 -10.35
C HIS A 52 1.33 -26.09 -11.30
N GLY A 53 0.08 -26.16 -11.79
CA GLY A 53 -0.46 -27.24 -12.61
C GLY A 53 -0.37 -27.01 -14.12
N ALA A 54 0.08 -25.84 -14.58
CA ALA A 54 0.22 -25.53 -16.01
C ALA A 54 1.68 -25.39 -16.49
N ALA A 55 2.67 -25.83 -15.72
CA ALA A 55 4.09 -25.76 -16.10
C ALA A 55 4.84 -27.10 -16.03
N THR A 56 4.14 -28.25 -15.97
CA THR A 56 4.77 -29.56 -16.21
C THR A 56 4.74 -29.93 -17.70
N ARG A 57 5.06 -28.98 -18.58
CA ARG A 57 5.75 -29.35 -19.82
C ARG A 57 7.22 -29.41 -19.45
N PRO A 58 7.92 -30.53 -19.69
CA PRO A 58 9.35 -30.58 -19.41
C PRO A 58 10.02 -29.45 -20.19
N ALA A 59 10.82 -28.64 -19.50
CA ALA A 59 11.58 -27.53 -20.10
C ALA A 59 12.52 -27.99 -21.24
N SER A 60 12.67 -29.30 -21.46
CA SER A 60 13.42 -29.91 -22.53
C SER A 60 12.74 -29.86 -23.92
N GLU A 61 11.47 -29.47 -24.02
CA GLU A 61 10.77 -29.31 -25.31
C GLU A 61 10.66 -27.87 -25.81
N MET A 62 11.10 -26.87 -25.04
CA MET A 62 11.15 -25.50 -25.53
C MET A 62 12.38 -25.30 -26.41
N ASP A 63 12.15 -25.23 -27.72
CA ASP A 63 13.17 -24.87 -28.71
C ASP A 63 13.58 -23.40 -28.56
N HIS A 64 14.65 -23.15 -27.81
CA HIS A 64 15.24 -21.82 -27.61
C HIS A 64 15.93 -21.26 -28.87
N SER A 65 16.05 -22.04 -29.96
CA SER A 65 16.67 -21.60 -31.22
C SER A 65 15.91 -20.45 -31.88
N LYS A 66 14.64 -20.25 -31.54
CA LYS A 66 13.78 -19.21 -32.11
C LYS A 66 13.79 -17.88 -31.34
N MET A 67 14.46 -17.80 -30.19
CA MET A 67 14.61 -16.55 -29.42
C MET A 67 15.97 -15.86 -29.64
N SER A 68 16.87 -16.46 -30.43
CA SER A 68 18.23 -15.92 -30.68
C SER A 68 18.28 -14.67 -31.57
N GLY A 69 17.12 -14.14 -32.02
CA GLY A 69 17.05 -13.05 -33.01
C GLY A 69 16.32 -11.78 -32.56
N MET A 70 15.93 -11.65 -31.29
CA MET A 70 15.39 -10.38 -30.80
C MET A 70 16.54 -9.45 -30.39
N ASP A 71 17.00 -8.65 -31.35
CA ASP A 71 17.92 -7.53 -31.12
C ASP A 71 17.28 -6.49 -30.20
N MET A 72 17.75 -6.40 -28.95
CA MET A 72 17.34 -5.39 -27.96
C MET A 72 18.13 -4.07 -28.16
N ASN A 73 18.37 -3.67 -29.42
CA ASN A 73 19.23 -2.53 -29.75
C ASN A 73 18.43 -1.22 -29.96
N GLY A 74 17.20 -1.14 -29.45
CA GLY A 74 16.28 -0.03 -29.67
C GLY A 74 15.44 0.38 -28.47
N MET A 75 15.91 0.11 -27.25
CA MET A 75 15.34 0.68 -26.03
C MET A 75 16.26 1.80 -25.54
N ASP A 76 16.08 2.98 -26.12
CA ASP A 76 16.52 4.27 -25.55
C ASP A 76 15.43 4.78 -24.58
#